data_AF-A0A815QRM0-F1
#
_entry.id   AF-A0A815QRM0-F1
#
_cell.length_a   1.000
_cell.length_b   1.000
_cell.length_c   1.000
_cell.angle_alpha   90.00
_cell.angle_beta   90.00
_cell.angle_gamma   90.00
#
_symmetry.space_group_name_H-M   'P 1'
#
loop_
_entity.id
_entity.type
_entity.pdbx_description
1 polymer ?
#
loop_
_entity_poly.entity_id
_entity_poly.type
_entity_poly.pdbx_seq_one_letter_code
_entity_poly.pdbx_strand_id
1 'polypeptide(L)'
;YASLKTESESDLKTDSNNTIEIQREWYDEQLLKRCKTIYFDVEAWYNIIQSETFYTEFIPISPSIAQAFINFFKTRYTSEKLLNSNDTQLIASIQNQLKEQIFNTKTNKFHSNGAFIRLSARSPKDGRRIDSQKINQFYEQKLNELQLKYPNEYKSIKGKANMQIIAS
;
A
#
# COMPACT_ATOMS: atom_id res chain seq x y z
N TYR A 1 17.05 -63.17 -14.11
CA TYR A 1 16.17 -62.34 -13.26
C TYR A 1 17.03 -61.24 -12.65
N ALA A 2 16.81 -60.01 -13.09
CA ALA A 2 17.65 -58.86 -12.79
C ALA A 2 17.23 -58.17 -11.48
N SER A 3 18.25 -57.88 -10.66
CA SER A 3 18.47 -56.71 -9.80
C SER A 3 17.25 -55.98 -9.21
N LEU A 4 17.05 -56.10 -7.89
CA LEU A 4 16.42 -55.08 -7.06
C LEU A 4 17.51 -54.49 -6.15
N LYS A 5 18.02 -53.31 -6.54
CA LYS A 5 18.73 -52.42 -5.63
C LYS A 5 17.68 -51.66 -4.83
N THR A 6 17.68 -51.87 -3.52
CA THR A 6 17.06 -50.96 -2.55
C THR A 6 17.89 -49.68 -2.52
N GLU A 7 17.40 -48.60 -3.12
CA GLU A 7 17.90 -47.26 -2.85
C GLU A 7 17.18 -46.73 -1.60
N SER A 8 17.97 -46.63 -0.53
CA SER A 8 17.59 -46.11 0.77
C SER A 8 17.33 -44.61 0.70
N GLU A 9 16.34 -44.18 1.47
CA GLU A 9 16.02 -42.79 1.83
C GLU A 9 17.24 -42.05 2.40
N SER A 10 18.04 -41.46 1.52
CA SER A 10 18.97 -40.39 1.87
C SER A 10 19.06 -39.51 0.65
N ASP A 11 18.33 -38.40 0.68
CA ASP A 11 18.72 -37.11 0.09
C ASP A 11 17.46 -36.23 -0.04
N LEU A 12 17.20 -35.48 1.04
CA LEU A 12 16.54 -34.16 1.04
C LEU A 12 16.47 -33.67 2.50
N LYS A 13 17.65 -33.54 3.12
CA LYS A 13 17.81 -32.61 4.25
C LYS A 13 18.26 -31.30 3.63
N THR A 14 17.30 -30.46 3.24
CA THR A 14 17.58 -29.06 2.97
C THR A 14 18.12 -28.45 4.27
N ASP A 15 19.40 -28.08 4.28
CA ASP A 15 20.07 -27.50 5.43
C ASP A 15 19.33 -26.21 5.85
N SER A 16 18.61 -26.31 6.97
CA SER A 16 17.88 -25.19 7.57
C SER A 16 18.81 -24.01 7.87
N ASN A 17 20.08 -24.28 8.17
CA ASN A 17 21.10 -23.27 8.43
C ASN A 17 21.40 -22.41 7.19
N ASN A 18 21.52 -23.01 6.01
CA ASN A 18 21.78 -22.30 4.76
C ASN A 18 20.56 -21.44 4.36
N THR A 19 19.34 -21.94 4.63
CA THR A 19 18.10 -21.18 4.36
C THR A 19 17.97 -19.95 5.27
N ILE A 20 18.37 -20.07 6.55
CA ILE A 20 18.36 -18.95 7.50
C ILE A 20 19.40 -17.89 7.13
N GLU A 21 20.59 -18.32 6.70
CA GLU A 21 21.68 -17.42 6.31
C GLU A 21 21.33 -16.62 5.04
N ILE A 22 20.78 -17.28 4.01
CA ILE A 22 20.29 -16.61 2.78
C ILE A 22 19.17 -15.61 3.08
N GLN A 23 18.24 -15.95 3.99
CA GLN A 23 17.17 -15.03 4.39
C GLN A 23 17.72 -13.78 5.11
N ARG A 24 18.79 -13.94 5.88
CA ARG A 24 19.44 -12.85 6.61
C ARG A 24 20.21 -11.92 5.69
N GLU A 25 21.01 -12.47 4.76
CA GLU A 25 21.71 -11.68 3.74
C GLU A 25 20.74 -10.88 2.88
N TRP A 26 19.65 -11.51 2.42
CA TRP A 26 18.62 -10.82 1.66
C TRP A 26 17.99 -9.67 2.46
N TYR A 27 17.70 -9.89 3.74
CA TYR A 27 17.13 -8.87 4.62
C TYR A 27 18.08 -7.68 4.80
N ASP A 28 19.36 -7.94 5.05
CA ASP A 28 20.38 -6.90 5.21
C ASP A 28 20.55 -6.08 3.92
N GLU A 29 20.50 -6.71 2.76
CA GLU A 29 20.48 -5.99 1.47
C GLU A 29 19.26 -5.07 1.33
N GLN A 30 18.07 -5.50 1.77
CA GLN A 30 16.88 -4.65 1.74
C GLN A 30 17.04 -3.45 2.67
N LEU A 31 17.63 -3.63 3.85
CA LEU A 31 17.94 -2.54 4.77
C LEU A 31 18.91 -1.53 4.15
N LEU A 32 19.99 -2.00 3.51
CA LEU A 32 20.94 -1.12 2.83
C LEU A 32 20.29 -0.32 1.69
N LYS A 33 19.43 -0.97 0.89
CA LYS A 33 18.64 -0.29 -0.16
C LYS A 33 17.68 0.75 0.44
N ARG A 34 17.09 0.44 1.59
CA ARG A 34 16.20 1.34 2.32
C ARG A 34 16.93 2.56 2.87
N CYS A 35 18.11 2.39 3.46
CA CYS A 35 18.94 3.49 3.97
C CYS A 35 19.28 4.52 2.89
N LYS A 36 19.52 4.07 1.64
CA LYS A 36 19.80 4.97 0.51
C LYS A 36 18.60 5.82 0.09
N THR A 37 17.37 5.43 0.46
CA THR A 37 16.13 6.08 0.01
C THR A 37 15.34 6.76 1.12
N ILE A 38 15.81 6.71 2.37
CA ILE A 38 15.10 7.24 3.54
C ILE A 38 14.79 8.74 3.42
N TYR A 39 15.66 9.51 2.77
CA TYR A 39 15.44 10.95 2.55
C TYR A 39 14.27 11.26 1.61
N PHE A 40 13.78 10.28 0.85
CA PHE A 40 12.63 10.41 -0.04
C PHE A 40 11.30 10.01 0.62
N ASP A 41 11.34 9.54 1.87
CA ASP A 41 10.14 9.28 2.65
C ASP A 41 9.43 10.57 3.00
N VAL A 42 8.10 10.54 3.01
CA VAL A 42 7.28 11.71 3.36
C VAL A 42 7.66 12.25 4.73
N GLU A 43 7.91 11.35 5.69
CA GLU A 43 8.35 11.68 7.04
C GLU A 43 9.64 12.51 7.06
N ALA A 44 10.55 12.28 6.11
CA ALA A 44 11.84 12.97 6.05
C ALA A 44 11.72 14.39 5.48
N TRP A 45 10.91 14.59 4.44
CA TRP A 45 10.82 15.90 3.78
C TRP A 45 9.61 16.73 4.21
N TYR A 46 8.56 16.14 4.79
CA TYR A 46 7.30 16.84 5.08
C TYR A 46 7.51 18.08 5.94
N ASN A 47 8.29 17.97 7.02
CA ASN A 47 8.57 19.10 7.91
C ASN A 47 9.36 20.23 7.23
N ILE A 48 10.09 19.94 6.14
CA ILE A 48 10.89 20.91 5.40
C ILE A 48 10.00 21.76 4.49
N ILE A 49 9.00 21.15 3.86
CA ILE A 49 8.14 21.80 2.85
C ILE A 49 6.67 21.85 3.26
N GLN A 50 6.39 21.77 4.56
CA GLN A 50 5.02 21.68 5.09
C GLN A 50 4.12 22.82 4.61
N SER A 51 4.67 24.04 4.45
CA SER A 51 3.92 25.20 3.95
C SER A 51 3.55 25.11 2.47
N GLU A 52 4.29 24.30 1.70
CA GLU A 52 4.18 24.19 0.24
C GLU A 52 3.52 22.87 -0.20
N THR A 53 3.01 22.08 0.74
CA THR A 53 2.44 20.76 0.48
C THR A 53 1.10 20.56 1.17
N PHE A 54 0.41 19.47 0.86
CA PHE A 54 -0.89 19.17 1.46
C PHE A 54 -0.75 18.75 2.92
N TYR A 55 -1.72 19.16 3.76
CA TYR A 55 -1.81 18.67 5.13
C TYR A 55 -1.73 17.14 5.17
N THR A 56 -0.78 16.63 5.94
CA THR A 56 -0.52 15.19 6.08
C THR A 56 -0.53 14.82 7.55
N GLU A 57 -1.17 13.70 7.86
CA GLU A 57 -1.18 13.10 9.19
C GLU A 57 -0.54 11.72 9.14
N PHE A 58 0.39 11.46 10.06
CA PHE A 58 1.13 10.21 10.13
C PHE A 58 0.51 9.28 11.15
N ILE A 59 0.10 8.10 10.70
CA ILE A 59 -0.39 7.02 11.56
C ILE A 59 0.73 5.98 11.69
N PRO A 60 1.33 5.82 12.88
CA PRO A 60 2.44 4.89 13.06
C PRO A 60 1.97 3.44 12.90
N ILE A 61 2.71 2.66 12.11
CA ILE A 61 2.50 1.22 11.95
C ILE A 61 3.58 0.51 12.74
N SER A 62 3.19 -0.17 13.83
CA SER A 62 4.12 -1.01 14.59
C SER A 62 4.50 -2.27 13.80
N PRO A 63 5.61 -2.96 14.16
CA PRO A 63 5.97 -4.23 13.54
C PRO A 63 4.85 -5.28 13.62
N SER A 64 4.10 -5.34 14.72
CA SER A 64 2.97 -6.26 14.88
C SER A 64 1.82 -5.95 13.93
N ILE A 65 1.49 -4.68 13.72
CA ILE A 65 0.46 -4.25 12.76
C ILE A 65 0.92 -4.54 11.33
N ALA A 66 2.18 -4.25 11.01
CA ALA A 66 2.76 -4.58 9.70
C ALA A 66 2.68 -6.09 9.43
N GLN A 67 3.00 -6.92 10.43
CA GLN A 67 2.90 -8.37 10.30
C GLN A 67 1.45 -8.82 10.11
N ALA A 68 0.49 -8.23 10.82
CA ALA A 68 -0.93 -8.51 10.62
C ALA A 68 -1.38 -8.20 9.18
N PHE A 69 -0.92 -7.10 8.57
CA PHE A 69 -1.18 -6.81 7.15
C PHE A 69 -0.58 -7.85 6.21
N ILE A 70 0.64 -8.32 6.48
CA ILE A 70 1.29 -9.39 5.70
C ILE A 70 0.47 -10.68 5.82
N ASN A 71 0.06 -11.07 7.02
CA ASN A 71 -0.75 -12.28 7.26
C ASN A 71 -2.11 -12.19 6.58
N PHE A 72 -2.74 -11.02 6.60
CA PHE A 72 -3.97 -10.76 5.85
C PHE A 72 -3.76 -10.91 4.35
N PHE A 73 -2.72 -10.26 3.80
CA PHE A 73 -2.42 -10.36 2.37
C PHE A 73 -2.18 -11.81 1.94
N LYS A 74 -1.35 -12.55 2.69
CA LYS A 74 -1.10 -13.97 2.45
C LYS A 74 -2.39 -14.79 2.52
N THR A 75 -3.20 -14.62 3.56
CA THR A 75 -4.47 -15.34 3.70
C THR A 75 -5.47 -15.01 2.59
N ARG A 76 -5.44 -13.78 2.07
CA ARG A 76 -6.40 -13.30 1.08
C ARG A 76 -6.03 -13.64 -0.37
N TYR A 77 -4.74 -13.62 -0.70
CA TYR A 77 -4.22 -13.70 -2.06
C TYR A 77 -3.33 -14.91 -2.32
N THR A 78 -2.96 -15.65 -1.28
CA THR A 78 -2.24 -16.92 -1.39
C THR A 78 -3.06 -18.03 -0.70
N SER A 79 -2.62 -19.26 -0.80
CA SER A 79 -3.27 -20.41 -0.15
C SER A 79 -2.94 -20.53 1.35
N GLU A 80 -2.05 -19.69 1.88
CA GLU A 80 -1.56 -19.75 3.26
C GLU A 80 -2.60 -19.20 4.25
N LYS A 81 -3.12 -20.03 5.17
CA LYS A 81 -4.00 -19.57 6.26
C LYS A 81 -3.18 -19.17 7.48
N LEU A 82 -2.90 -17.86 7.62
CA LEU A 82 -2.08 -17.32 8.71
C LEU A 82 -2.81 -16.31 9.60
N LEU A 83 -3.98 -15.82 9.18
CA LEU A 83 -4.71 -14.78 9.89
C LEU A 83 -5.34 -15.33 11.19
N ASN A 84 -4.95 -14.76 12.33
CA ASN A 84 -5.50 -15.10 13.64
C ASN A 84 -6.37 -13.96 14.22
N SER A 85 -6.94 -14.18 15.41
CA SER A 85 -7.79 -13.19 16.09
C SER A 85 -7.05 -11.92 16.47
N ASN A 86 -5.79 -12.02 16.93
CA ASN A 86 -4.95 -10.87 17.26
C ASN A 86 -4.64 -10.03 16.01
N ASP A 87 -4.31 -10.66 14.87
CA ASP A 87 -4.11 -9.94 13.60
C ASP A 87 -5.37 -9.17 13.21
N THR A 88 -6.55 -9.81 13.36
CA THR A 88 -7.83 -9.19 13.07
C THR A 88 -8.09 -7.97 13.96
N GLN A 89 -7.75 -8.05 15.25
CA GLN A 89 -7.86 -6.93 16.19
C GLN A 89 -6.93 -5.77 15.83
N LEU A 90 -5.68 -6.08 15.45
CA LEU A 90 -4.70 -5.07 15.02
C LEU A 90 -5.13 -4.36 13.73
N ILE A 91 -5.68 -5.10 12.77
CA ILE A 91 -6.21 -4.52 11.53
C ILE A 91 -7.43 -3.63 11.83
N ALA A 92 -8.34 -4.11 12.67
CA ALA A 92 -9.52 -3.36 13.07
C ALA A 92 -9.16 -2.07 13.81
N SER A 93 -8.11 -2.06 14.64
CA SER A 93 -7.66 -0.87 15.34
C SER A 93 -7.16 0.21 14.39
N ILE A 94 -6.36 -0.14 13.37
CA ILE A 94 -5.95 0.80 12.31
C ILE A 94 -7.16 1.27 11.50
N GLN A 95 -8.09 0.39 11.16
CA GLN A 95 -9.30 0.79 10.43
C GLN A 95 -10.11 1.85 11.21
N ASN A 96 -10.22 1.69 12.53
CA ASN A 96 -10.91 2.65 13.39
C ASN A 96 -10.15 3.97 13.47
N GLN A 97 -8.82 3.94 13.63
CA GLN A 97 -8.00 5.15 13.60
C GLN A 97 -8.12 5.90 12.27
N LEU A 98 -8.09 5.20 11.14
CA LEU A 98 -8.30 5.81 9.83
C LEU A 98 -9.68 6.45 9.69
N LYS A 99 -10.73 5.77 10.17
CA LYS A 99 -12.09 6.32 10.15
C LYS A 99 -12.20 7.57 11.02
N GLU A 100 -11.61 7.54 12.21
CA GLU A 100 -11.56 8.71 13.07
C GLU A 100 -10.82 9.84 12.37
N GLN A 101 -9.61 9.62 11.84
CA GLN A 101 -8.85 10.72 11.24
C GLN A 101 -9.50 11.30 9.98
N ILE A 102 -10.06 10.45 9.12
CA ILE A 102 -10.64 10.88 7.83
C ILE A 102 -12.03 11.48 8.01
N PHE A 103 -12.86 10.92 8.89
CA PHE A 103 -14.28 11.28 9.02
C PHE A 103 -14.62 12.05 10.30
N ASN A 104 -13.64 12.39 11.14
CA ASN A 104 -13.90 13.20 12.33
C ASN A 104 -14.31 14.62 11.95
N THR A 105 -15.62 14.84 12.00
CA THR A 105 -16.28 16.10 11.70
C THR A 105 -15.94 17.22 12.69
N LYS A 106 -15.40 16.91 13.87
CA LYS A 106 -15.02 17.92 14.87
C LYS A 106 -13.74 18.65 14.48
N THR A 107 -12.79 17.95 13.86
CA THR A 107 -11.51 18.55 13.44
C THR A 107 -11.55 19.01 11.99
N ASN A 108 -12.31 18.33 11.12
CA ASN A 108 -12.50 18.63 9.68
C ASN A 108 -11.18 18.94 8.93
N LYS A 109 -10.07 18.35 9.39
CA LYS A 109 -8.72 18.60 8.88
C LYS A 109 -8.56 18.08 7.46
N PHE A 110 -9.07 16.87 7.22
CA PHE A 110 -9.32 16.38 5.89
C PHE A 110 -10.73 16.82 5.55
N HIS A 111 -10.84 17.93 4.80
CA HIS A 111 -12.12 18.45 4.29
C HIS A 111 -13.04 17.31 3.80
N SER A 112 -14.34 17.57 3.65
CA SER A 112 -15.37 16.63 3.19
C SER A 112 -15.12 15.91 1.84
N ASN A 113 -13.98 16.16 1.20
CA ASN A 113 -13.56 15.62 -0.09
C ASN A 113 -12.71 14.34 0.02
N GLY A 114 -12.37 13.89 1.23
CA GLY A 114 -11.63 12.65 1.48
C GLY A 114 -10.13 12.86 1.67
N ALA A 115 -9.39 11.76 1.74
CA ALA A 115 -7.95 11.75 2.00
C ALA A 115 -7.21 10.82 1.03
N PHE A 116 -5.95 11.14 0.74
CA PHE A 116 -5.04 10.27 0.01
C PHE A 116 -4.19 9.45 0.97
N ILE A 117 -4.25 8.13 0.88
CA ILE A 117 -3.50 7.22 1.74
C ILE A 117 -2.26 6.70 0.99
N ARG A 118 -1.11 6.77 1.65
CA ARG A 118 0.16 6.20 1.15
C ARG A 118 0.99 5.64 2.29
N LEU A 119 1.97 4.82 1.95
CA LEU A 119 3.09 4.49 2.84
C LEU A 119 4.21 5.53 2.64
N SER A 120 5.23 5.47 3.50
CA SER A 120 6.36 6.42 3.53
C SER A 120 6.95 6.69 2.15
N ALA A 121 7.29 5.62 1.40
CA ALA A 121 7.95 5.76 0.10
C ALA A 121 7.01 5.62 -1.12
N ARG A 122 5.86 4.95 -0.99
CA ARG A 122 5.02 4.58 -2.14
C ARG A 122 3.54 4.75 -1.86
N SER A 123 2.82 5.17 -2.89
CA SER A 123 1.36 5.14 -2.92
C SER A 123 0.85 3.84 -3.56
N PRO A 124 -0.36 3.38 -3.21
CA PRO A 124 -0.97 2.16 -3.76
C PRO A 124 -1.56 2.39 -5.17
N LYS A 125 -0.92 3.20 -6.02
CA LYS A 125 -1.43 3.55 -7.36
C LYS A 125 -1.61 2.34 -8.28
N ASP A 126 -0.78 1.32 -8.09
CA ASP A 126 -0.79 0.07 -8.86
C ASP A 126 -1.66 -1.03 -8.20
N GLY A 127 -2.37 -0.69 -7.11
CA GLY A 127 -3.22 -1.61 -6.38
C GLY A 127 -4.43 -2.05 -7.21
N ARG A 128 -4.72 -3.35 -7.24
CA ARG A 128 -5.97 -3.85 -7.83
C ARG A 128 -7.16 -3.38 -7.00
N ARG A 129 -8.15 -2.81 -7.69
CA ARG A 129 -9.42 -2.40 -7.08
C ARG A 129 -10.16 -3.65 -6.57
N ILE A 130 -10.62 -3.61 -5.32
CA ILE A 130 -11.41 -4.71 -4.73
C ILE A 130 -12.76 -4.83 -5.44
N ASP A 131 -13.37 -3.69 -5.80
CA ASP A 131 -14.63 -3.60 -6.53
C ASP A 131 -14.46 -2.60 -7.69
N SER A 132 -14.07 -3.11 -8.86
CA SER A 132 -13.82 -2.28 -10.03
C SER A 132 -15.09 -1.61 -10.55
N GLN A 133 -16.25 -2.25 -10.43
CA GLN A 133 -17.53 -1.73 -10.91
C GLN A 133 -17.96 -0.51 -10.11
N LYS A 134 -17.99 -0.61 -8.77
CA LYS A 134 -18.36 0.51 -7.90
C LYS A 134 -17.43 1.71 -8.07
N ILE A 135 -16.13 1.45 -8.22
CA ILE A 135 -15.16 2.51 -8.45
C ILE A 135 -15.36 3.18 -9.82
N ASN A 136 -15.65 2.41 -10.88
CA ASN A 136 -15.94 2.99 -12.19
C ASN A 136 -17.21 3.85 -12.17
N GLN A 137 -18.27 3.40 -11.51
CA GLN A 137 -19.49 4.19 -11.33
C GLN A 137 -19.21 5.51 -10.60
N PHE A 138 -18.39 5.48 -9.55
CA PHE A 138 -17.98 6.69 -8.84
C PHE A 138 -17.18 7.64 -9.74
N TYR A 139 -16.23 7.11 -10.53
CA TYR A 139 -15.47 7.92 -11.49
C TYR A 139 -16.36 8.58 -12.54
N GLU A 140 -17.27 7.83 -13.14
CA GLU A 140 -18.22 8.37 -14.13
C GLU A 140 -19.09 9.46 -13.52
N GLN A 141 -19.61 9.25 -12.32
CA GLN A 141 -20.38 10.26 -11.61
C GLN A 141 -19.57 11.55 -11.39
N LYS A 142 -18.33 11.44 -10.87
CA LYS A 142 -17.48 12.62 -10.63
C LYS A 142 -17.03 13.30 -11.91
N LEU A 143 -16.78 12.54 -12.97
CA LEU A 143 -16.46 13.09 -14.28
C LEU A 143 -17.64 13.90 -14.83
N ASN A 144 -18.86 13.37 -14.73
CA ASN A 144 -20.08 14.07 -15.15
C ASN A 144 -20.31 15.35 -14.33
N GLU A 145 -20.13 15.30 -13.00
CA GLU A 145 -20.21 16.48 -12.12
C GLU A 145 -19.21 17.57 -12.55
N LEU A 146 -17.97 17.19 -12.84
CA LEU A 146 -16.93 18.12 -13.30
C LEU A 146 -17.22 18.69 -14.68
N GLN A 147 -17.71 17.88 -15.61
CA GLN A 147 -18.10 18.34 -16.95
C GLN A 147 -19.27 19.33 -16.89
N LEU A 148 -20.24 19.12 -16.01
CA LEU A 148 -21.34 20.07 -15.79
C LEU A 148 -20.85 21.37 -15.15
N LYS A 149 -19.92 21.29 -14.19
CA LYS A 149 -19.36 22.46 -13.50
C LYS A 149 -18.42 23.27 -14.39
N TYR A 150 -17.70 22.61 -15.30
CA TYR A 150 -16.68 23.21 -16.18
C TYR A 150 -16.91 22.82 -17.65
N PRO A 151 -18.05 23.22 -18.26
CA PRO A 151 -18.50 22.71 -19.57
C PRO A 151 -17.59 23.09 -20.75
N ASN A 152 -16.77 24.14 -20.59
CA ASN A 152 -15.92 24.70 -21.65
C ASN A 152 -14.43 24.43 -21.45
N GLU A 153 -14.02 23.89 -20.30
CA GLU A 153 -12.61 23.72 -19.98
C GLU A 153 -11.97 22.69 -20.92
N TYR A 154 -12.62 21.55 -21.10
CA TYR A 154 -12.18 20.46 -22.00
C TYR A 154 -12.19 20.80 -23.50
N LYS A 155 -12.97 21.80 -23.92
CA LYS A 155 -13.04 22.22 -25.33
C LYS A 155 -12.06 23.34 -25.66
N SER A 156 -11.58 24.08 -24.66
CA SER A 156 -10.59 25.13 -24.85
C SER A 156 -9.20 24.56 -25.15
N ILE A 157 -8.41 25.27 -25.97
CA ILE A 157 -7.00 24.94 -26.23
C ILE A 157 -6.22 24.82 -24.90
N LYS A 158 -6.54 25.69 -23.93
CA LYS A 158 -5.91 25.73 -22.61
C LYS A 158 -6.22 24.49 -21.76
N GLY A 159 -7.46 24.00 -21.75
CA GLY A 159 -7.80 22.78 -21.02
C GLY A 159 -7.31 21.50 -21.69
N LYS A 160 -7.21 21.47 -23.03
CA LYS A 160 -6.53 20.37 -23.75
C LYS A 160 -5.03 20.33 -23.43
N ALA A 161 -4.36 21.49 -23.37
CA ALA A 161 -2.96 21.59 -22.99
C ALA A 161 -2.72 21.15 -21.53
N ASN A 162 -3.59 21.56 -20.60
CA ASN A 162 -3.50 21.14 -19.19
C ASN A 162 -3.64 19.62 -19.02
N MET A 163 -4.51 18.96 -19.80
CA MET A 163 -4.68 17.50 -19.77
C MET A 163 -3.49 16.73 -20.33
N GLN A 164 -2.81 17.26 -21.37
CA GLN A 164 -1.60 16.65 -21.93
C GLN A 164 -0.42 16.69 -20.96
N ILE A 165 -0.29 17.76 -20.17
CA ILE A 165 0.78 17.92 -19.16
C ILE A 165 0.59 16.97 -17.97
N ILE A 166 -0.64 16.58 -17.64
CA ILE A 166 -0.94 15.64 -16.56
C ILE A 166 -0.72 14.18 -16.99
N ALA A 167 -0.76 13.90 -18.30
CA ALA A 167 -0.63 12.55 -18.86
C ALA A 167 0.81 12.20 -19.32
N SER A 168 1.73 13.17 -19.29
CA SER A 168 3.15 13.04 -19.61
C SER A 168 4.02 12.93 -18.36
#